data_AF-A0A4Y3KM24-F1
#
_entry.id   AF-A0A4Y3KM24-F1
#
_cell.length_a   1.000
_cell.length_b   1.000
_cell.length_c   1.000
_cell.angle_alpha   90.00
_cell.angle_beta   90.00
_cell.angle_gamma   90.00
#
_symmetry.space_group_name_H-M   'P 1'
#
loop_
_entity.id
_entity.type
_entity.pdbx_description
1 polymer ?
#
loop_
_entity_poly.entity_id
_entity_poly.type
_entity_poly.pdbx_seq_one_letter_code
_entity_poly.pdbx_strand_id
1 'polypeptide(L)'
;MTDVDASRDTLEVTCPECGATAHVQAGARLASDFCPQCDYPLFWARPSSAPLTDEDTDDARWRAPGASGSALSATLACPVCAELNTPVAVTCVRCGSSMTPPPPVPPAAPPPPAPVVVVQAPPELIPCNHPDTWWVVVVTATVTAALTLLLVWLF
;
A
#
# COMPACT_ATOMS: atom_id res chain seq x y z
N MET A 1 -0.57 67.30 18.52
CA MET A 1 0.71 67.87 18.07
C MET A 1 1.80 67.00 18.68
N THR A 2 2.26 66.04 17.89
CA THR A 2 3.48 65.24 18.11
C THR A 2 3.80 64.58 16.77
N ASP A 3 4.89 65.07 16.16
CA ASP A 3 5.89 64.41 15.30
C ASP A 3 5.38 63.65 14.08
N VAL A 4 5.53 64.10 12.82
CA VAL A 4 6.74 64.60 12.12
C VAL A 4 7.96 63.73 12.36
N ASP A 5 7.85 62.44 12.01
CA ASP A 5 9.00 61.62 11.60
C ASP A 5 8.57 60.43 10.72
N ALA A 6 7.61 60.67 9.82
CA ALA A 6 7.46 59.81 8.65
C ALA A 6 8.60 60.15 7.67
N SER A 7 9.81 59.70 8.01
CA SER A 7 10.91 59.58 7.06
C SER A 7 10.34 58.96 5.80
N ARG A 8 10.34 59.75 4.73
CA ARG A 8 9.93 59.34 3.38
C ARG A 8 10.94 58.31 2.92
N ASP A 9 10.71 57.05 3.27
CA ASP A 9 11.52 55.96 2.77
C ASP A 9 11.11 55.75 1.30
N THR A 10 11.75 56.50 0.41
CA THR A 10 11.52 56.40 -1.03
C THR A 10 12.39 55.31 -1.60
N LEU A 11 11.77 54.34 -2.25
CA LEU A 11 12.44 53.21 -2.86
C LEU A 11 12.50 53.41 -4.38
N GLU A 12 13.66 53.15 -4.98
CA GLU A 12 13.81 53.08 -6.43
C GLU A 12 13.30 51.72 -6.95
N VAL A 13 12.37 51.76 -7.90
CA VAL A 13 11.75 50.58 -8.51
C VAL A 13 11.81 50.69 -10.04
N THR A 14 12.18 49.60 -10.69
CA THR A 14 12.17 49.49 -12.15
C THR A 14 10.79 49.01 -12.62
N CYS A 15 10.17 49.75 -13.53
CA CYS A 15 8.89 49.40 -14.12
C CYS A 15 9.00 48.08 -14.89
N PRO A 16 8.15 47.08 -14.61
CA PRO A 16 8.21 45.78 -15.29
C PRO A 16 7.70 45.83 -16.73
N GLU A 17 6.92 46.86 -17.10
CA GLU A 17 6.33 46.99 -18.43
C GLU A 17 7.25 47.72 -19.41
N CYS A 18 7.83 48.86 -19.01
CA CYS A 18 8.63 49.71 -19.90
C CYS A 18 10.10 49.86 -19.50
N GLY A 19 10.51 49.32 -18.34
CA GLY A 19 11.89 49.40 -17.86
C GLY A 19 12.32 50.74 -17.25
N ALA A 20 11.42 51.73 -17.20
CA ALA A 20 11.69 53.03 -16.58
C ALA A 20 11.98 52.90 -15.07
N THR A 21 12.95 53.63 -14.54
CA THR A 21 13.16 53.73 -13.09
C THR A 21 12.36 54.88 -12.50
N ALA A 22 11.69 54.63 -11.38
CA ALA A 22 10.92 55.63 -10.66
C ALA A 22 11.00 55.39 -9.15
N HIS A 23 10.72 56.45 -8.38
CA HIS A 23 10.76 56.41 -6.92
C HIS A 23 9.34 56.27 -6.38
N VAL A 24 9.11 55.30 -5.50
CA VAL A 24 7.82 55.08 -4.84
C VAL A 24 7.97 55.18 -3.33
N GLN A 25 6.89 55.45 -2.61
CA GLN A 25 6.96 55.55 -1.15
C GLN A 25 6.84 54.17 -0.51
N ALA A 26 7.89 53.72 0.17
CA ALA A 26 7.89 52.44 0.88
C ALA A 26 6.86 52.46 2.02
N GLY A 27 6.09 51.36 2.12
CA GLY A 27 5.11 51.17 3.18
C GLY A 27 3.74 51.83 2.95
N ALA A 28 3.55 52.57 1.84
CA ALA A 28 2.25 53.12 1.47
C ALA A 28 1.91 52.80 0.01
N ARG A 29 0.61 52.77 -0.31
CA ARG A 29 0.12 52.69 -1.69
C ARG A 29 -0.46 54.04 -2.03
N LEU A 30 0.35 54.92 -2.63
CA LEU A 30 -0.10 56.25 -3.00
C LEU A 30 -0.61 56.26 -4.43
N ALA A 31 -1.65 57.07 -4.68
CA ALA A 31 -2.16 57.29 -6.03
C ALA A 31 -1.14 58.00 -6.95
N SER A 32 -0.04 58.53 -6.40
CA SER A 32 1.08 59.11 -7.14
C SER A 32 2.08 58.07 -7.65
N ASP A 33 2.00 56.81 -7.21
CA ASP A 33 3.03 55.81 -7.44
C ASP A 33 2.76 55.01 -8.73
N PHE A 34 2.57 55.74 -9.82
CA PHE A 34 2.38 55.23 -11.18
C PHE A 34 3.60 55.51 -12.04
N CYS A 35 3.86 54.63 -13.01
CA CYS A 35 4.94 54.83 -13.95
C CYS A 35 4.65 56.03 -14.86
N PRO A 36 5.52 57.04 -14.93
CA PRO A 36 5.27 58.23 -15.75
C PRO A 36 5.30 57.95 -17.26
N GLN A 37 5.77 56.77 -17.69
CA GLN A 37 5.88 56.40 -19.10
C GLN A 37 4.75 55.51 -19.62
N CYS A 38 4.18 54.64 -18.79
CA CYS A 38 3.17 53.66 -19.22
C CYS A 38 1.97 53.55 -18.28
N ASP A 39 1.93 54.36 -17.21
CA ASP A 39 0.86 54.38 -16.20
C ASP A 39 0.69 53.03 -15.47
N TYR A 40 1.75 52.23 -15.44
CA TYR A 40 1.79 51.00 -14.65
C TYR A 40 1.83 51.32 -13.14
N PRO A 41 1.00 50.68 -12.30
CA PRO A 41 0.99 50.90 -10.84
C PRO A 41 2.27 50.33 -10.18
N LEU A 42 3.25 51.18 -9.88
CA LEU A 42 4.57 50.78 -9.40
C LEU A 42 4.58 50.23 -7.97
N PHE A 43 3.56 50.53 -7.17
CA PHE A 43 3.38 49.96 -5.83
C PHE A 43 3.09 48.45 -5.84
N TRP A 44 2.93 47.81 -7.01
CA TRP A 44 2.89 46.33 -7.18
C TRP A 44 4.20 45.76 -7.72
N ALA A 45 5.11 46.59 -8.21
CA ALA A 45 6.39 46.14 -8.70
C ALA A 45 7.28 45.78 -7.50
N ARG A 46 7.98 44.65 -7.60
CA ARG A 46 8.88 44.20 -6.52
C ARG A 46 10.11 45.13 -6.49
N PRO A 47 10.57 45.55 -5.30
CA PRO A 47 11.87 46.19 -5.15
C PRO A 47 12.94 45.29 -5.77
N SER A 48 13.79 45.82 -6.65
CA SER A 48 14.91 45.07 -7.21
C SER A 48 15.92 44.61 -6.13
N SER A 49 15.80 45.12 -4.90
CA SER A 49 16.73 44.94 -3.79
C SER A 49 16.12 44.34 -2.50
N ALA A 50 14.94 43.70 -2.56
CA ALA A 50 14.45 42.99 -1.38
C ALA A 50 15.29 41.71 -1.13
N PRO A 51 15.95 41.55 0.02
CA PRO A 51 16.64 40.30 0.33
C PRO A 51 15.62 39.16 0.42
N LEU A 52 15.89 38.06 -0.29
CA LEU A 52 15.18 36.79 -0.12
C LEU A 52 15.50 36.25 1.27
N THR A 53 14.73 36.64 2.27
CA THR A 53 14.71 35.93 3.56
C THR A 53 13.88 34.67 3.38
N ASP A 54 14.54 33.51 3.39
CA ASP A 54 13.97 32.14 3.39
C ASP A 54 13.18 31.81 4.68
N GLU A 55 12.55 32.80 5.31
CA GLU A 55 11.62 32.58 6.41
C GLU A 55 10.20 32.48 5.84
N ASP A 56 10.02 31.44 5.02
CA ASP A 56 8.73 31.02 4.46
C ASP A 56 7.89 30.41 5.61
N THR A 57 7.48 31.28 6.53
CA THR A 57 6.61 30.92 7.65
C THR A 57 5.30 30.41 7.07
N ASP A 58 4.92 29.18 7.41
CA ASP A 58 3.73 28.52 6.89
C ASP A 58 2.46 29.39 7.03
N ASP A 59 2.44 30.33 7.98
CA ASP A 59 1.37 31.32 8.17
C ASP A 59 1.08 32.18 6.92
N ALA A 60 2.11 32.56 6.14
CA ALA A 60 1.92 33.26 4.87
C ALA A 60 1.26 32.35 3.83
N ARG A 61 1.60 31.05 3.84
CA ARG A 61 1.03 30.03 2.98
C ARG A 61 -0.44 29.75 3.35
N TRP A 62 -0.80 29.70 4.63
CA TRP A 62 -2.20 29.53 5.07
C TRP A 62 -3.11 30.71 4.73
N ARG A 63 -2.54 31.90 4.47
CA ARG A 63 -3.29 33.12 4.13
C ARG A 63 -3.36 33.40 2.62
N ALA A 64 -2.65 32.64 1.80
CA ALA A 64 -2.72 32.79 0.35
C ALA A 64 -4.05 32.21 -0.19
N PRO A 65 -4.83 32.99 -0.97
CA PRO A 65 -6.02 32.46 -1.64
C PRO A 65 -5.65 31.25 -2.50
N GLY A 66 -6.27 30.09 -2.24
CA GLY A 66 -6.00 28.84 -2.96
C GLY A 66 -4.91 27.94 -2.37
N ALA A 67 -4.19 28.37 -1.33
CA ALA A 67 -3.19 27.50 -0.67
C ALA A 67 -3.80 26.41 0.22
N SER A 68 -5.05 26.56 0.65
CA SER A 68 -5.83 25.45 1.24
C SER A 68 -6.06 24.29 0.27
N GLY A 69 -5.73 24.45 -1.03
CA GLY A 69 -5.81 23.40 -2.05
C GLY A 69 -4.49 22.69 -2.37
N SER A 70 -3.34 23.13 -1.84
CA SER A 70 -2.04 22.51 -2.17
C SER A 70 -1.75 21.22 -1.40
N ALA A 71 -2.43 21.00 -0.27
CA ALA A 71 -2.48 19.68 0.33
C ALA A 71 -3.51 18.87 -0.45
N LEU A 72 -3.03 18.05 -1.40
CA LEU A 72 -3.81 16.95 -1.98
C LEU A 72 -4.22 16.00 -0.84
N SER A 73 -5.27 16.35 -0.10
CA SER A 73 -5.94 15.40 0.76
C SER A 73 -6.46 14.32 -0.16
N ALA A 74 -5.89 13.12 -0.08
CA ALA A 74 -6.33 11.98 -0.87
C ALA A 74 -7.86 11.89 -0.78
N THR A 75 -8.56 12.06 -1.90
CA THR A 75 -10.01 12.05 -1.92
C THR A 75 -10.51 10.64 -2.23
N LEU A 76 -11.55 10.22 -1.53
CA LEU A 76 -12.18 8.92 -1.74
C LEU A 76 -13.60 9.14 -2.27
N ALA A 77 -13.91 8.53 -3.41
CA ALA A 77 -15.22 8.68 -4.04
C ALA A 77 -16.28 7.87 -3.27
N CYS A 78 -17.43 8.49 -3.00
CA CYS A 78 -18.56 7.81 -2.38
C CYS A 78 -19.03 6.64 -3.26
N PRO A 79 -19.22 5.42 -2.70
CA PRO A 79 -19.66 4.26 -3.49
C PRO A 79 -21.10 4.38 -4.03
N VAL A 80 -21.89 5.33 -3.52
CA VAL A 80 -23.29 5.52 -3.90
C VAL A 80 -23.48 6.68 -4.88
N CYS A 81 -22.86 7.84 -4.63
CA CYS A 81 -23.07 9.06 -5.43
C CYS A 81 -21.80 9.63 -6.06
N ALA A 82 -20.65 8.96 -5.93
CA ALA A 82 -19.34 9.36 -6.45
C ALA A 82 -18.78 10.70 -5.94
N GLU A 83 -19.40 11.31 -4.93
CA GLU A 83 -18.89 12.54 -4.31
C GLU A 83 -17.50 12.31 -3.67
N LEU A 84 -16.57 13.25 -3.87
CA LEU A 84 -15.24 13.18 -3.29
C LEU A 84 -15.28 13.57 -1.81
N ASN A 85 -14.91 12.63 -0.95
CA ASN A 85 -14.88 12.83 0.50
C ASN A 85 -13.43 12.78 1.01
N THR A 86 -13.23 13.25 2.25
CA THR A 86 -11.95 13.07 2.94
C THR A 86 -11.66 11.58 3.15
N PRO A 87 -10.40 11.14 3.20
CA PRO A 87 -10.06 9.73 3.28
C PRO A 87 -10.43 9.11 4.64
N VAL A 88 -10.72 9.95 5.64
CA VAL A 88 -11.17 9.56 6.99
C VAL A 88 -12.68 9.72 7.20
N ALA A 89 -13.44 10.10 6.17
CA ALA A 89 -14.90 10.23 6.28
C ALA A 89 -15.54 8.86 6.48
N VAL A 90 -16.36 8.72 7.53
CA VAL A 90 -17.22 7.53 7.76
C VAL A 90 -18.55 7.61 7.00
N THR A 91 -19.01 8.82 6.68
CA THR A 91 -20.27 9.09 5.97
C THR A 91 -20.06 10.09 4.85
N CYS A 92 -20.77 9.92 3.74
CA CYS A 92 -20.72 10.84 2.60
C CYS A 92 -21.32 12.20 2.97
N VAL A 93 -20.60 13.29 2.66
CA VAL A 93 -21.04 14.68 2.89
C VAL A 93 -22.30 15.05 2.11
N ARG A 94 -22.57 14.38 0.99
CA ARG A 94 -23.70 14.70 0.10
C ARG A 94 -24.92 13.83 0.30
N CYS A 95 -24.76 12.50 0.31
CA CYS A 95 -25.89 11.57 0.41
C CYS A 95 -26.02 10.89 1.77
N GLY A 96 -25.07 11.07 2.69
CA GLY A 96 -25.08 10.46 4.02
C GLY A 96 -24.80 8.96 4.05
N SER A 97 -24.50 8.30 2.91
CA SER A 97 -24.21 6.86 2.90
C SER A 97 -22.90 6.53 3.63
N SER A 98 -22.79 5.30 4.16
CA SER A 98 -21.53 4.78 4.70
C SER A 98 -20.43 4.80 3.63
N MET A 99 -19.25 5.27 4.02
CA MET A 99 -18.01 5.17 3.23
C MET A 99 -17.27 3.86 3.50
N THR A 100 -17.63 3.14 4.57
CA THR A 100 -17.07 1.82 4.88
C THR A 100 -17.79 0.76 4.05
N PRO A 101 -17.07 0.00 3.20
CA PRO A 101 -17.67 -1.11 2.45
C PRO A 101 -18.17 -2.20 3.41
N PRO A 102 -19.23 -2.94 3.04
CA PRO A 102 -19.69 -4.06 3.84
C PRO A 102 -18.59 -5.11 3.99
N PRO A 103 -18.52 -5.81 5.14
CA PRO A 103 -17.56 -6.89 5.32
C PRO A 103 -17.74 -7.94 4.22
N PRO A 104 -16.63 -8.52 3.70
CA PRO A 104 -16.72 -9.54 2.68
C PRO A 104 -17.55 -10.73 3.18
N VAL A 105 -18.40 -11.26 2.30
CA VAL A 105 -19.18 -12.45 2.62
C VAL A 105 -18.20 -13.61 2.85
N PRO A 106 -18.27 -14.33 3.98
CA PRO A 106 -17.40 -15.46 4.23
C PRO A 106 -17.60 -16.51 3.13
N PRO A 107 -16.51 -17.15 2.64
CA PRO A 107 -16.63 -18.19 1.63
C PRO A 107 -17.50 -19.34 2.14
N ALA A 108 -18.25 -19.95 1.24
CA ALA A 108 -19.02 -21.14 1.57
C ALA A 108 -18.10 -22.23 2.13
N ALA A 109 -18.53 -22.89 3.21
CA ALA A 109 -17.78 -24.02 3.77
C ALA A 109 -17.63 -25.11 2.69
N PRO A 110 -16.46 -25.76 2.59
CA PRO A 110 -16.28 -26.88 1.68
C PRO A 110 -17.26 -28.01 2.06
N PRO A 111 -17.76 -28.78 1.09
CA PRO A 111 -18.61 -29.93 1.37
C PRO A 111 -17.87 -30.94 2.26
N PRO A 112 -18.58 -31.71 3.11
CA PRO A 112 -17.96 -32.75 3.91
C PRO A 112 -17.27 -33.79 3.01
N PRO A 113 -16.15 -34.38 3.45
CA PRO A 113 -15.47 -35.41 2.67
C PRO A 113 -16.38 -36.62 2.46
N ALA A 114 -16.40 -37.14 1.23
CA ALA A 114 -17.12 -38.37 0.93
C ALA A 114 -16.50 -39.54 1.71
N PRO A 115 -17.30 -40.54 2.15
CA PRO A 115 -16.77 -41.72 2.80
C PRO A 115 -15.84 -42.47 1.85
N VAL A 116 -14.58 -42.64 2.25
CA VAL A 116 -13.60 -43.43 1.50
C VAL A 116 -13.86 -44.91 1.81
N VAL A 117 -14.40 -45.64 0.83
CA VAL A 117 -14.47 -47.11 0.91
C VAL A 117 -13.07 -47.66 0.64
N VAL A 118 -12.40 -48.13 1.68
CA VAL A 118 -11.12 -48.84 1.54
C VAL A 118 -11.42 -50.25 1.03
N VAL A 119 -11.28 -50.45 -0.28
CA VAL A 119 -11.26 -51.80 -0.84
C VAL A 119 -9.94 -52.44 -0.46
N GLN A 120 -9.96 -53.41 0.46
CA GLN A 120 -8.78 -54.20 0.74
C GLN A 120 -8.41 -55.01 -0.50
N ALA A 121 -7.15 -54.92 -0.92
CA ALA A 121 -6.63 -55.75 -2.00
C ALA A 121 -6.74 -57.23 -1.60
N PRO A 122 -7.00 -58.15 -2.55
CA PRO A 122 -6.93 -59.58 -2.29
C PRO A 122 -5.56 -59.96 -1.69
N PRO A 123 -5.51 -60.92 -0.74
CA PRO A 123 -4.25 -61.35 -0.17
C PRO A 123 -3.33 -61.90 -1.25
N GLU A 124 -2.08 -61.49 -1.23
CA GLU A 124 -1.05 -62.04 -2.11
C GLU A 124 -0.72 -63.48 -1.65
N LEU A 125 -0.85 -64.44 -2.57
CA LEU A 125 -0.49 -65.83 -2.30
C LEU A 125 1.03 -65.97 -2.35
N ILE A 126 1.67 -66.04 -1.18
CA ILE A 126 3.10 -66.33 -1.08
C ILE A 126 3.31 -67.83 -1.31
N PRO A 127 4.05 -68.24 -2.37
CA PRO A 127 4.31 -69.66 -2.59
C PRO A 127 5.19 -70.23 -1.47
N CYS A 128 4.70 -71.26 -0.79
CA CYS A 128 5.48 -72.01 0.20
C CYS A 128 6.53 -72.86 -0.53
N ASN A 129 7.82 -72.49 -0.43
CA ASN A 129 8.93 -73.26 -0.99
C ASN A 129 9.37 -74.39 -0.04
N HIS A 130 8.47 -75.31 0.30
CA HIS A 130 8.81 -76.50 1.07
C HIS A 130 8.88 -77.74 0.16
N PRO A 131 9.79 -78.69 0.43
CA PRO A 131 9.80 -79.96 -0.30
C PRO A 131 8.47 -80.69 -0.08
N ASP A 132 8.08 -81.48 -1.07
CA ASP A 132 6.85 -82.26 -0.97
C ASP A 132 6.94 -83.22 0.23
N THR A 133 5.94 -83.20 1.09
CA THR A 133 5.97 -83.89 2.38
C THR A 133 6.18 -85.40 2.24
N TRP A 134 5.74 -86.00 1.13
CA TRP A 134 5.97 -87.42 0.86
C TRP A 134 7.45 -87.75 0.63
N TRP A 135 8.24 -86.85 0.05
CA TRP A 135 9.68 -87.06 -0.11
C TRP A 135 10.38 -87.14 1.24
N VAL A 136 9.98 -86.30 2.19
CA VAL A 136 10.49 -86.34 3.57
C VAL A 136 10.16 -87.69 4.21
N VAL A 137 8.93 -88.20 4.04
CA VAL A 137 8.53 -89.51 4.55
C VAL A 137 9.33 -90.65 3.91
N VAL A 138 9.53 -90.63 2.59
CA VAL A 138 10.29 -91.67 1.88
C VAL A 138 11.76 -91.69 2.31
N VAL A 139 12.40 -90.51 2.40
CA VAL A 139 13.81 -90.40 2.83
C VAL A 139 13.97 -90.85 4.28
N THR A 140 13.08 -90.41 5.17
CA THR A 140 13.14 -90.84 6.58
C THR A 140 12.91 -92.34 6.71
N ALA A 141 11.91 -92.92 6.05
CA ALA A 141 11.64 -94.35 6.09
C ALA A 141 12.81 -95.20 5.54
N THR A 142 13.40 -94.79 4.43
CA THR A 142 14.56 -95.49 3.82
C THR A 142 15.81 -95.42 4.71
N VAL A 143 16.14 -94.25 5.26
CA VAL A 143 17.26 -94.11 6.21
C VAL A 143 17.04 -94.98 7.45
N THR A 144 15.82 -94.98 8.00
CA THR A 144 15.49 -95.77 9.18
C THR A 144 15.63 -97.26 8.91
N ALA A 145 15.11 -97.74 7.77
CA ALA A 145 15.23 -99.15 7.36
C ALA A 145 16.68 -99.57 7.10
N ALA A 146 17.49 -98.70 6.47
CA ALA A 146 18.90 -98.98 6.23
C ALA A 146 19.69 -99.09 7.56
N LEU A 147 19.43 -98.19 8.51
CA LEU A 147 20.05 -98.22 9.83
C LEU A 147 19.64 -99.45 10.63
N THR A 148 18.36 -99.84 10.62
CA THR A 148 17.91 -101.05 11.31
C THR A 148 18.53 -102.30 10.72
N LEU A 149 18.58 -102.42 9.39
CA LEU A 149 19.24 -103.55 8.73
C LEU A 149 20.74 -103.61 9.04
N LEU A 150 21.42 -102.46 9.04
CA LEU A 150 22.84 -102.37 9.38
C LEU A 150 23.09 -102.78 10.84
N LEU A 151 22.25 -102.35 11.77
CA LEU A 151 22.34 -102.77 13.18
C LEU A 151 22.12 -104.29 13.31
N VAL A 152 21.08 -104.85 12.69
CA VAL A 152 20.81 -106.30 12.71
C VAL A 152 21.95 -107.10 12.07
N TRP A 153 22.68 -106.52 11.12
CA TRP A 153 23.82 -107.20 10.49
C TRP A 153 25.09 -107.14 11.35
N LEU A 154 25.27 -106.08 12.15
CA LEU A 154 26.45 -105.89 13.00
C LEU A 154 26.37 -106.61 14.36
N PHE A 155 25.17 -106.90 14.85
CA PHE A 155 24.90 -107.58 16.13
C PHE A 155 24.45 -109.02 15.92
#